data_AF-A0A967WJL5-F1
#
_entry.id   AF-A0A967WJL5-F1
#
_cell.length_a   1.000
_cell.length_b   1.000
_cell.length_c   1.000
_cell.angle_alpha   90.00
_cell.angle_beta   90.00
_cell.angle_gamma   90.00
#
_symmetry.space_group_name_H-M   'P 1'
#
loop_
_entity.id
_entity.type
_entity.pdbx_description
1 polymer ?
#
loop_
_entity_poly.entity_id
_entity_poly.type
_entity_poly.pdbx_seq_one_letter_code
_entity_poly.pdbx_strand_id
1 'polypeptide(L)'
;LIDAFAAFRSAGRAQAQPVDGRADGTSQIQLVLAGQKGWLYDEIFARVRKLGLEEHVVFTGYLPDTDLPKLLSGALAFVFPSLYEGFGFPVLEAMACGTPV
;
A
#
# COMPACT_ATOMS: atom_id res chain seq x y z
N LEU A 1 2.01 5.31 13.15
CA LEU A 1 0.66 4.88 12.70
C LEU A 1 -0.20 6.08 12.30
N ILE A 2 -0.44 7.02 13.22
CA ILE A 2 -1.12 8.28 12.90
C ILE A 2 -0.39 9.05 11.79
N ASP A 3 0.95 9.07 11.79
CA ASP A 3 1.73 9.80 10.76
C ASP A 3 1.66 9.17 9.37
N ALA A 4 1.76 7.84 9.28
CA ALA A 4 1.59 7.10 8.02
C ALA A 4 0.16 7.21 7.48
N PHE A 5 -0.85 7.18 8.37
CA PHE A 5 -2.25 7.39 8.01
C PHE A 5 -2.56 8.86 7.68
N ALA A 6 -1.87 9.81 8.30
CA ALA A 6 -1.97 11.24 8.00
C ALA A 6 -1.34 11.55 6.64
N ALA A 7 -0.17 10.98 6.33
CA ALA A 7 0.45 11.04 5.01
C ALA A 7 -0.48 10.44 3.94
N PHE A 8 -1.05 9.27 4.24
CA PHE A 8 -2.04 8.60 3.38
C PHE A 8 -3.32 9.44 3.17
N ARG A 9 -3.86 10.06 4.22
CA ARG A 9 -5.01 10.98 4.09
C ARG A 9 -4.66 12.27 3.35
N SER A 10 -3.45 12.81 3.53
CA SER A 10 -3.01 14.02 2.82
C SER A 10 -2.84 13.80 1.32
N ALA A 11 -2.65 12.55 0.88
CA ALA A 11 -2.63 12.17 -0.53
C ALA A 11 -4.04 12.09 -1.19
N GLY A 12 -5.10 12.38 -0.43
CA GLY A 12 -6.43 12.67 -0.96
C GLY A 12 -7.28 11.44 -1.28
N ARG A 13 -8.35 11.24 -0.49
CA ARG A 13 -9.57 10.58 -0.96
C ARG A 13 -10.33 11.55 -1.88
N ALA A 14 -9.83 11.81 -3.08
CA ALA A 14 -10.74 12.19 -4.15
C ALA A 14 -11.41 10.90 -4.63
N GLN A 15 -12.73 10.93 -4.80
CA GLN A 15 -13.55 9.83 -5.29
C GLN A 15 -12.80 9.05 -6.38
N ALA A 16 -12.44 7.80 -6.12
CA ALA A 16 -11.79 6.97 -7.12
C ALA A 16 -12.83 6.63 -8.20
N GLN A 17 -12.95 7.52 -9.19
CA GLN A 17 -13.49 7.15 -10.49
C GLN A 17 -12.54 6.13 -11.14
N PRO A 18 -13.07 5.21 -11.97
CA PRO A 18 -12.23 4.31 -12.76
C PRO A 18 -11.23 5.17 -13.55
N VAL A 19 -9.95 5.02 -13.24
CA VAL A 19 -8.90 5.73 -13.96
C VAL A 19 -8.65 5.00 -15.28
N ASP A 20 -9.30 5.47 -16.34
CA ASP A 20 -8.88 5.14 -17.71
C ASP A 20 -7.39 5.52 -17.82
N GLY A 21 -6.55 4.57 -18.24
CA GLY A 21 -5.09 4.58 -18.10
C GLY A 21 -4.31 5.66 -18.88
N ARG A 22 -4.83 6.88 -19.02
CA ARG A 22 -4.10 8.05 -19.47
C ARG A 22 -4.11 9.10 -18.37
N ALA A 23 -2.99 9.19 -17.67
CA ALA A 23 -2.77 10.16 -16.61
C ALA A 23 -2.45 11.54 -17.19
N ASP A 24 -3.39 12.47 -17.05
CA ASP A 24 -3.16 13.91 -17.08
C ASP A 24 -3.40 14.50 -15.67
N GLY A 25 -2.32 14.77 -14.93
CA GLY A 25 -2.34 15.63 -13.72
C GLY A 25 -2.26 14.93 -12.36
N THR A 26 -1.05 14.49 -11.98
CA THR A 26 -0.50 14.47 -10.60
C THR A 26 -1.39 14.06 -9.43
N SER A 27 -2.12 12.94 -9.52
CA SER A 27 -2.43 12.20 -8.28
C SER A 27 -1.18 11.39 -7.91
N GLN A 28 -0.41 11.87 -6.93
CA GLN A 28 0.79 11.16 -6.47
C GLN A 28 0.38 9.86 -5.75
N ILE A 29 0.38 8.75 -6.49
CA ILE A 29 0.16 7.42 -5.93
C ILE A 29 1.37 7.08 -5.05
N GLN A 30 1.11 6.60 -3.83
CA GLN A 30 2.12 6.03 -2.96
C GLN A 30 1.93 4.52 -2.83
N LEU A 31 3.03 3.77 -2.88
CA LEU A 31 3.06 2.37 -2.54
C LEU A 31 3.25 2.25 -1.02
N VAL A 32 2.26 1.71 -0.33
CA VAL A 32 2.34 1.46 1.11
C VAL A 32 2.71 0.00 1.35
N LEU A 33 3.86 -0.23 1.97
CA LEU A 33 4.34 -1.56 2.35
C LEU A 33 4.07 -1.76 3.85
N ALA A 34 3.01 -2.51 4.13
CA ALA A 34 2.53 -2.84 5.47
C ALA A 34 3.10 -4.15 5.98
N GLY A 35 3.78 -4.13 7.13
CA GLY A 35 4.35 -5.33 7.75
C GLY A 35 5.65 -5.07 8.49
N GLN A 36 5.98 -5.96 9.44
CA GLN A 36 7.26 -5.92 10.12
C GLN A 36 8.42 -6.21 9.16
N LYS A 37 9.60 -5.70 9.51
CA LYS A 37 10.83 -6.04 8.81
C LYS A 37 11.13 -7.52 9.02
N GLY A 38 11.03 -8.29 7.95
CA GLY A 38 11.27 -9.72 7.95
C GLY A 38 12.60 -10.11 7.31
N TRP A 39 12.67 -11.33 6.80
CA TRP A 39 13.78 -11.78 5.97
C TRP A 39 13.82 -11.01 4.65
N LEU A 40 15.02 -10.80 4.09
CA LEU A 40 15.27 -10.11 2.81
C LEU A 40 14.76 -8.66 2.72
N TYR A 41 14.35 -8.08 3.84
CA TYR A 41 13.76 -6.74 3.86
C TYR A 41 14.75 -5.67 3.40
N ASP A 42 16.04 -5.82 3.70
CA ASP A 42 17.10 -4.85 3.36
C ASP A 42 17.25 -4.61 1.86
N GLU A 43 17.04 -5.63 1.03
CA GLU A 43 17.12 -5.52 -0.43
C GLU A 43 16.02 -4.59 -0.98
N ILE A 44 14.84 -4.59 -0.34
CA ILE A 44 13.73 -3.72 -0.72
C ILE A 44 14.11 -2.25 -0.47
N PHE A 45 14.67 -1.92 0.71
CA PHE A 45 15.13 -0.54 1.00
C PHE A 45 16.26 -0.13 0.07
N ALA A 46 17.22 -1.02 -0.17
CA ALA A 46 18.30 -0.77 -1.11
C ALA A 46 17.75 -0.49 -2.53
N ARG A 47 16.72 -1.21 -2.95
CA ARG A 47 16.09 -1.03 -4.25
C ARG A 47 15.34 0.30 -4.35
N VAL A 48 14.54 0.66 -3.33
CA VAL A 48 13.85 1.95 -3.26
C VAL A 48 14.85 3.11 -3.36
N ARG A 49 15.93 3.07 -2.56
CA ARG A 49 16.99 4.10 -2.62
C ARG A 49 17.69 4.17 -3.96
N LYS A 50 18.04 3.01 -4.53
CA LYS A 50 18.71 2.95 -5.85
C LYS A 50 17.85 3.53 -6.96
N LEU A 51 16.52 3.48 -6.82
CA LEU A 51 15.57 4.00 -7.80
C LEU A 51 15.11 5.44 -7.50
N GLY A 52 15.49 6.03 -6.37
CA GLY A 52 15.05 7.37 -5.98
C GLY A 52 13.55 7.45 -5.65
N LEU A 53 12.97 6.39 -5.09
CA LEU A 53 11.53 6.25 -4.85
C LEU A 53 11.12 6.51 -3.40
N GLU A 54 11.99 7.09 -2.58
CA GLU A 54 11.77 7.31 -1.14
C GLU A 54 10.52 8.15 -0.85
N GLU A 55 10.17 9.10 -1.72
CA GLU A 55 8.96 9.92 -1.58
C GLU A 55 7.68 9.21 -2.06
N HIS A 56 7.83 8.08 -2.76
CA HIS A 56 6.73 7.30 -3.34
C HIS A 56 6.42 6.00 -2.60
N VAL A 57 7.27 5.60 -1.63
CA VAL A 57 7.10 4.35 -0.88
C VAL A 57 7.04 4.62 0.62
N VAL A 58 5.96 4.19 1.25
CA VAL A 58 5.76 4.31 2.70
C VAL A 58 5.90 2.93 3.34
N PHE A 59 6.90 2.79 4.21
CA PHE A 59 7.06 1.60 5.05
C PHE A 59 6.41 1.85 6.40
N THR A 60 5.29 1.19 6.69
CA THR A 60 4.55 1.44 7.94
C THR A 60 5.13 0.70 9.14
N GLY A 61 5.89 -0.37 8.88
CA GLY A 61 6.30 -1.32 9.91
C GLY A 61 5.12 -2.18 10.38
N TYR A 62 5.18 -2.63 11.64
CA TYR A 62 4.07 -3.37 12.25
C TYR A 62 2.80 -2.52 12.29
N LEU A 63 1.69 -3.10 11.81
CA LEU A 63 0.35 -2.57 12.00
C LEU A 63 -0.40 -3.48 12.97
N PRO A 64 -1.05 -2.92 14.01
CA PRO A 64 -2.02 -3.65 14.79
C PRO A 64 -3.19 -4.10 13.91
N ASP A 65 -3.81 -5.23 14.27
CA ASP A 65 -4.96 -5.80 13.54
C ASP A 65 -6.12 -4.80 13.41
N THR A 66 -6.27 -3.88 14.37
CA THR A 66 -7.31 -2.83 14.33
C THR A 66 -7.05 -1.74 13.30
N ASP A 67 -5.82 -1.62 12.81
CA ASP A 67 -5.41 -0.56 11.87
C ASP A 67 -5.30 -1.07 10.43
N LEU A 68 -5.08 -2.37 10.22
CA LEU A 68 -5.02 -2.98 8.90
C LEU A 68 -6.29 -2.72 8.06
N PRO A 69 -7.52 -2.91 8.57
CA PRO A 69 -8.73 -2.61 7.80
C PRO A 69 -8.84 -1.14 7.41
N LYS A 70 -8.38 -0.22 8.27
CA LYS A 70 -8.40 1.23 7.97
C LYS A 70 -7.50 1.57 6.79
N LEU A 71 -6.35 0.90 6.70
CA LEU A 71 -5.41 1.04 5.59
C LEU A 71 -6.00 0.45 4.31
N LEU A 72 -6.46 -0.80 4.36
CA LEU A 72 -7.01 -1.50 3.20
C LEU A 72 -8.24 -0.78 2.64
N SER A 73 -9.24 -0.45 3.46
CA SER A 73 -10.45 0.28 3.02
C SER A 73 -10.17 1.69 2.49
N GLY A 74 -8.96 2.21 2.64
CA GLY A 74 -8.55 3.46 2.01
C GLY A 74 -7.85 3.28 0.66
N ALA A 75 -7.26 2.12 0.40
CA ALA A 75 -6.33 1.91 -0.70
C ALA A 75 -7.04 1.92 -2.06
N LEU A 76 -6.35 2.42 -3.09
CA LEU A 76 -6.82 2.35 -4.48
C LEU A 76 -6.89 0.91 -4.98
N ALA A 77 -5.89 0.11 -4.62
CA ALA A 77 -5.81 -1.31 -4.87
C ALA A 77 -4.86 -1.96 -3.85
N PHE A 78 -5.07 -3.25 -3.59
CA PHE A 78 -4.12 -4.10 -2.90
C PHE A 78 -3.37 -4.93 -3.96
N VAL A 79 -2.04 -4.97 -3.86
CA VAL A 79 -1.20 -5.71 -4.82
C VAL A 79 -0.54 -6.86 -4.10
N PHE A 80 -0.67 -8.06 -4.66
CA PHE A 80 -0.13 -9.28 -4.08
C PHE A 80 0.75 -10.03 -5.10
N PRO A 81 2.01 -9.59 -5.30
CA PRO A 81 2.88 -10.06 -6.38
C PRO A 81 3.60 -11.38 -6.06
N SER A 82 2.96 -12.26 -5.29
CA SER A 82 3.54 -13.53 -4.87
C SER A 82 3.46 -14.59 -5.97
N LEU A 83 4.52 -15.39 -6.13
CA LEU A 83 4.54 -16.52 -7.08
C LEU A 83 3.94 -17.80 -6.49
N TYR A 84 4.01 -17.95 -5.17
CA TYR A 84 3.48 -19.10 -4.44
C TYR A 84 2.96 -18.65 -3.10
N GLU A 85 1.76 -19.09 -2.76
CA GLU A 85 1.06 -18.73 -1.52
C GLU A 85 0.31 -19.93 -0.96
N GLY A 86 -0.03 -19.84 0.32
CA GLY A 86 -0.98 -20.75 0.93
C GLY A 86 -2.41 -20.44 0.48
N PHE A 87 -3.28 -20.13 1.42
CA PHE A 87 -4.69 -19.86 1.12
C PHE A 87 -4.95 -18.47 0.53
N GLY A 88 -4.05 -17.50 0.73
CA GLY A 88 -4.25 -16.12 0.25
C GLY A 88 -5.12 -15.25 1.15
N PHE A 89 -5.04 -15.43 2.48
CA PHE A 89 -5.73 -14.58 3.46
C PHE A 89 -5.59 -13.07 3.20
N PRO A 90 -4.40 -12.53 2.85
CA PRO A 90 -4.26 -11.09 2.58
C PRO A 90 -5.18 -10.57 1.47
N VAL A 91 -5.44 -11.38 0.44
CA VAL A 91 -6.37 -11.03 -0.65
C VAL A 91 -7.81 -11.00 -0.13
N LEU A 92 -8.20 -11.98 0.68
CA LEU A 92 -9.54 -12.04 1.28
C LEU A 92 -9.79 -10.90 2.26
N GLU A 93 -8.78 -10.53 3.04
CA GLU A 93 -8.83 -9.37 3.95
C GLU A 93 -9.03 -8.07 3.17
N ALA A 94 -8.31 -7.88 2.06
CA ALA A 94 -8.48 -6.74 1.16
C ALA A 94 -9.87 -6.72 0.52
N MET A 95 -10.35 -7.84 -0.02
CA MET A 95 -11.70 -7.96 -0.56
C MET A 95 -12.78 -7.67 0.49
N ALA A 96 -12.63 -8.19 1.71
CA ALA A 96 -13.56 -7.94 2.83
C ALA A 96 -13.59 -6.46 3.23
N CYS A 97 -12.48 -5.74 3.05
CA CYS A 97 -12.38 -4.30 3.25
C CYS A 97 -12.93 -3.46 2.08
N GLY A 98 -13.40 -4.10 1.00
CA GLY A 98 -13.87 -3.45 -0.22
C GLY A 98 -12.76 -2.93 -1.14
N THR A 99 -11.52 -3.35 -0.91
CA THR A 99 -10.35 -2.93 -1.68
C THR A 99 -10.25 -3.74 -2.98
N PRO A 100 -10.09 -3.10 -4.15
CA PRO A 100 -9.74 -3.80 -5.38
C PRO A 100 -8.45 -4.60 -5.21
N VAL A 101 -8.37 -5.79 -5.80
CA VAL A 101 -7.20 -6.68 -5.76
C VAL A 101 -6.73 -7.06 -7.16
#